data_AF-A0A7S3H0H1-F1
#
_entry.id   AF-A0A7S3H0H1-F1
#
_cell.length_a   1.000
_cell.length_b   1.000
_cell.length_c   1.000
_cell.angle_alpha   90.00
_cell.angle_beta   90.00
_cell.angle_gamma   90.00
#
_symmetry.space_group_name_H-M   'P 1'
#
loop_
_entity.id
_entity.type
_entity.pdbx_description
1 polymer ?
#
loop_
_entity_poly.entity_id
_entity_poly.type
_entity_poly.pdbx_seq_one_letter_code
_entity_poly.pdbx_strand_id
1 'polypeptide(L)'
;AFGKAAHPPPPQIGAELQQKLVAKMPGEEEEEFYVRYYVGHKGKFGHEFLEFEFRPDGRLRYANSSNYKNDVMIRKEMHVTQAVMCELRKTIEDSEILKEDDNHWPAPDRVGRQELEVVCGKEHISFTTSKIGSLSDVMAS
;
A
#
# COMPACT_ATOMS: atom_id res chain seq x y z
N ALA A 1 -35.60 49.11 37.99
CA ALA A 1 -34.66 47.97 38.07
C ALA A 1 -35.18 46.86 37.15
N PHE A 2 -34.65 46.77 35.93
CA PHE A 2 -35.04 45.73 34.97
C PHE A 2 -34.10 44.53 35.12
N GLY A 3 -34.64 43.38 35.51
CA GLY A 3 -33.90 42.13 35.62
C GLY A 3 -33.53 41.59 34.23
N LYS A 4 -32.25 41.31 34.01
CA LYS A 4 -31.77 40.61 32.81
C LYS A 4 -32.22 39.15 32.87
N ALA A 5 -33.08 38.73 31.93
CA ALA A 5 -33.34 37.32 31.69
C ALA A 5 -32.14 36.70 30.97
N ALA A 6 -31.63 35.58 31.49
CA ALA A 6 -30.55 34.83 30.86
C ALA A 6 -31.10 34.02 29.67
N HIS A 7 -30.45 34.13 28.51
CA HIS A 7 -30.74 33.29 27.35
C HIS A 7 -30.28 31.84 27.59
N PRO A 8 -31.03 30.82 27.15
CA PRO A 8 -30.57 29.44 27.17
C PRO A 8 -29.44 29.22 26.14
N PRO A 9 -28.48 28.33 26.42
CA PRO A 9 -27.40 28.03 25.49
C PRO A 9 -27.94 27.33 24.23
N PRO A 10 -27.30 27.53 23.06
CA PRO A 10 -27.70 26.89 21.83
C PRO A 10 -27.51 25.35 21.90
N PRO A 11 -28.32 24.56 21.18
CA PRO A 11 -28.21 23.11 21.16
C PRO A 11 -26.84 22.67 20.61
N GLN A 12 -26.11 21.82 21.35
CA GLN A 12 -24.80 21.30 20.96
C GLN A 12 -24.89 20.17 19.91
N ILE A 13 -25.64 20.38 18.83
CA ILE A 13 -25.91 19.35 17.80
C ILE A 13 -24.63 18.96 17.03
N GLY A 14 -23.59 19.81 17.03
CA GLY A 14 -22.34 19.55 16.30
C GLY A 14 -21.40 18.52 16.93
N ALA A 15 -21.35 18.42 18.25
CA ALA A 15 -20.37 17.57 18.94
C ALA A 15 -20.72 16.07 18.82
N GLU A 16 -22.00 15.73 18.88
CA GLU A 16 -22.46 14.33 18.83
C GLU A 16 -22.27 13.68 17.46
N LEU A 17 -22.38 14.43 16.35
CA LEU A 17 -22.10 13.90 15.01
C LEU A 17 -20.60 13.67 14.79
N GLN A 18 -19.76 14.57 15.33
CA GLN A 18 -18.30 14.43 15.24
C GLN A 18 -17.79 13.28 16.11
N GLN A 19 -18.45 12.99 17.23
CA GLN A 19 -18.15 11.84 18.07
C GLN A 19 -18.68 10.51 17.50
N LYS A 20 -19.79 10.54 16.74
CA LYS A 20 -20.33 9.35 16.06
C LYS A 20 -19.54 8.94 14.81
N LEU A 21 -18.80 9.86 14.16
CA LEU A 21 -17.82 9.50 13.12
C LEU A 21 -16.48 9.02 13.69
N VAL A 22 -16.22 9.24 14.99
CA VAL A 22 -14.97 8.89 15.70
C VAL A 22 -15.27 7.87 16.82
N ALA A 23 -16.29 7.03 16.65
CA ALA A 23 -16.46 5.86 17.49
C ALA A 23 -15.62 4.72 16.88
N LYS A 24 -14.35 4.63 17.30
CA LYS A 24 -13.50 3.45 17.04
C LYS A 24 -14.25 2.23 17.60
N MET A 25 -14.66 1.32 16.72
CA MET A 25 -15.30 0.08 17.15
C MET A 25 -14.32 -0.66 18.07
N PRO A 26 -14.72 -1.04 19.30
CA PRO A 26 -13.82 -1.73 20.21
C PRO A 26 -13.63 -3.16 19.71
N GLY A 27 -12.49 -3.42 19.07
CA GLY A 27 -12.14 -4.73 18.51
C GLY A 27 -11.10 -4.70 17.38
N GLU A 28 -10.89 -3.56 16.72
CA GLU A 28 -9.84 -3.43 15.71
C GLU A 28 -8.52 -3.03 16.40
N GLU A 29 -7.72 -4.03 16.77
CA GLU A 29 -6.27 -3.86 16.58
C GLU A 29 -6.12 -3.41 15.12
N GLU A 30 -5.60 -2.21 14.87
CA GLU A 30 -5.23 -1.82 13.50
C GLU A 30 -4.10 -2.75 13.11
N GLU A 31 -4.47 -3.94 12.63
CA GLU A 31 -3.55 -4.98 12.22
C GLU A 31 -2.60 -4.37 11.21
N GLU A 32 -1.30 -4.42 11.54
CA GLU A 32 -0.26 -3.77 10.76
C GLU A 32 -0.39 -4.19 9.29
N PHE A 33 -0.37 -3.20 8.41
CA PHE A 33 -0.52 -3.44 6.98
C PHE A 33 0.48 -2.64 6.18
N TYR A 34 1.31 -3.38 5.44
CA TYR A 34 2.38 -2.85 4.62
C TYR A 34 2.43 -3.63 3.32
N VAL A 35 2.56 -2.92 2.20
CA VAL A 35 2.78 -3.55 0.89
C VAL A 35 3.84 -2.75 0.16
N ARG A 36 4.91 -3.41 -0.28
CA ARG A 36 5.89 -2.85 -1.20
C ARG A 36 6.07 -3.78 -2.39
N TYR A 37 6.06 -3.19 -3.57
CA TYR A 37 6.38 -3.90 -4.80
C TYR A 37 7.44 -3.15 -5.57
N TYR A 38 8.44 -3.90 -6.02
CA TYR A 38 9.50 -3.40 -6.89
C TYR A 38 9.61 -4.29 -8.12
N VAL A 39 9.80 -3.66 -9.28
CA VAL A 39 10.23 -4.33 -10.51
C VAL A 39 11.27 -3.48 -11.20
N GLY A 40 12.38 -4.10 -11.59
CA GLY A 40 13.42 -3.37 -12.30
C GLY A 40 14.47 -4.26 -12.93
N HIS A 41 15.27 -3.66 -13.77
CA HIS A 41 16.39 -4.32 -14.44
C HIS A 41 17.52 -3.33 -14.73
N LYS A 42 18.73 -3.85 -14.88
CA LYS A 42 19.90 -3.07 -15.28
C LYS A 42 20.26 -3.40 -16.72
N GLY A 43 19.78 -2.57 -17.64
CA GLY A 43 20.04 -2.69 -19.06
C GLY A 43 21.27 -1.90 -19.52
N LYS A 44 21.50 -1.90 -20.84
CA LYS A 44 22.57 -1.12 -21.49
C LYS A 44 22.45 0.39 -21.22
N PHE A 45 21.23 0.87 -20.96
CA PHE A 45 20.92 2.29 -20.78
C PHE A 45 20.75 2.68 -19.31
N GLY A 46 21.24 1.86 -18.38
CA GLY A 46 21.18 2.14 -16.95
C GLY A 46 20.15 1.30 -16.22
N HIS A 47 19.69 1.81 -15.09
CA HIS A 47 18.75 1.12 -14.21
C HIS A 47 17.34 1.66 -14.43
N GLU A 48 16.48 0.78 -14.94
CA GLU A 48 15.06 1.05 -15.08
C GLU A 48 14.26 0.31 -14.01
N PHE A 49 13.36 1.00 -13.32
CA PHE A 49 12.53 0.39 -12.30
C PHE A 49 11.20 1.13 -12.07
N LEU A 50 10.26 0.41 -11.47
CA LEU A 50 9.05 0.92 -10.86
C LEU A 50 8.95 0.36 -9.45
N GLU A 51 8.62 1.21 -8.49
CA GLU A 51 8.41 0.83 -7.10
C GLU A 51 7.22 1.58 -6.52
N PHE A 52 6.40 0.89 -5.73
CA PHE A 52 5.41 1.53 -4.87
C PHE A 52 5.40 0.90 -3.48
N GLU A 53 4.98 1.69 -2.50
CA GLU A 53 4.90 1.33 -1.09
C GLU A 53 3.64 1.93 -0.47
N PHE A 54 2.82 1.10 0.16
CA PHE A 54 1.72 1.50 1.04
C PHE A 54 2.15 1.23 2.49
N ARG A 55 2.15 2.29 3.30
CA ARG A 55 2.49 2.22 4.72
C ARG A 55 1.24 2.11 5.59
N PRO A 56 1.36 1.66 6.86
CA PRO A 56 0.22 1.52 7.77
C PRO A 56 -0.56 2.81 8.02
N ASP A 57 0.08 3.98 7.87
CA ASP A 57 -0.53 5.31 8.01
C ASP A 57 -1.31 5.78 6.77
N GLY A 58 -1.47 4.91 5.76
CA GLY A 58 -2.14 5.24 4.49
C GLY A 58 -1.26 6.05 3.54
N ARG A 59 0.03 6.24 3.85
CA ARG A 59 0.97 6.92 2.96
C ARG A 59 1.38 5.99 1.81
N LEU A 60 1.05 6.43 0.59
CA LEU A 60 1.50 5.81 -0.65
C LEU A 60 2.71 6.57 -1.20
N ARG A 61 3.79 5.84 -1.47
CA ARG A 61 4.98 6.34 -2.17
C ARG A 61 5.12 5.60 -3.50
N TYR A 62 5.39 6.35 -4.55
CA TYR A 62 5.58 5.83 -5.90
C TYR A 62 6.86 6.39 -6.50
N ALA A 63 7.67 5.52 -7.08
CA ALA A 63 8.86 5.87 -7.85
C ALA A 63 8.88 5.12 -9.18
N ASN A 64 9.12 5.84 -10.27
CA ASN A 64 9.31 5.26 -11.59
C ASN A 64 10.49 5.93 -12.29
N SER A 65 11.46 5.11 -12.68
CA SER A 65 12.63 5.50 -13.44
C SER A 65 12.67 4.65 -14.70
N SER A 66 12.09 5.13 -15.79
CA SER A 66 12.04 4.41 -17.07
C SER A 66 13.16 4.81 -18.03
N ASN A 67 13.92 5.86 -17.72
CA ASN A 67 14.96 6.47 -18.58
C ASN A 67 14.54 6.67 -20.05
N TYR A 68 13.25 6.70 -20.34
CA TYR A 68 12.71 6.81 -21.69
C TYR A 68 12.90 8.25 -22.15
N LYS A 69 13.66 8.46 -23.24
CA LYS A 69 13.93 9.81 -23.81
C LYS A 69 14.55 10.81 -22.81
N ASN A 70 15.45 10.37 -21.93
CA ASN A 70 16.07 11.20 -20.89
C ASN A 70 15.07 11.77 -19.88
N ASP A 71 13.95 11.07 -19.64
CA ASP A 71 12.98 11.50 -18.64
C ASP A 71 13.58 11.46 -17.22
N VAL A 72 13.12 12.38 -16.39
CA VAL A 72 13.54 12.48 -14.99
C VAL A 72 12.72 11.48 -14.18
N MET A 73 13.36 10.83 -13.19
CA MET A 73 12.67 9.91 -12.28
C MET A 73 11.41 10.57 -11.68
N ILE A 74 10.27 9.93 -11.88
CA ILE A 74 9.00 10.35 -11.31
C ILE A 74 8.93 9.85 -9.88
N ARG A 75 8.75 10.78 -8.93
CA ARG A 75 8.47 10.47 -7.53
C ARG A 75 7.19 11.16 -7.11
N LYS A 76 6.26 10.40 -6.54
CA LYS A 76 4.99 10.91 -6.02
C LYS A 76 4.73 10.32 -4.66
N GLU A 77 4.07 11.13 -3.84
CA GLU A 77 3.66 10.74 -2.50
C GLU A 77 2.30 11.34 -2.20
N MET A 78 1.41 10.53 -1.63
CA MET A 78 0.08 10.96 -1.21
C MET A 78 -0.41 10.11 -0.04
N HIS A 79 -1.44 10.59 0.66
CA HIS A 79 -2.19 9.76 1.59
C HIS A 79 -3.45 9.28 0.88
N VAL A 80 -3.72 7.98 0.97
CA VAL A 80 -4.95 7.37 0.47
C VAL A 80 -5.99 7.28 1.59
N THR A 81 -7.25 7.11 1.21
CA THR A 81 -8.32 6.92 2.18
C THR A 81 -8.28 5.49 2.74
N GLN A 82 -8.90 5.31 3.92
CA GLN A 82 -9.02 3.98 4.51
C GLN A 82 -9.72 2.98 3.59
N ALA A 83 -10.67 3.43 2.75
CA ALA A 83 -11.34 2.56 1.78
C ALA A 83 -10.36 1.92 0.79
N VAL A 84 -9.32 2.66 0.35
CA VAL A 84 -8.27 2.11 -0.52
C VAL A 84 -7.40 1.11 0.23
N MET A 85 -7.06 1.41 1.50
CA MET A 85 -6.28 0.50 2.34
C MET A 85 -7.03 -0.82 2.60
N CYS A 86 -8.33 -0.75 2.91
CA CYS A 86 -9.17 -1.93 3.11
C CYS A 86 -9.27 -2.79 1.85
N GLU A 87 -9.48 -2.18 0.67
CA GLU A 87 -9.58 -2.94 -0.58
C GLU A 87 -8.23 -3.57 -0.98
N LEU A 88 -7.12 -2.88 -0.73
CA LEU A 88 -5.78 -3.44 -0.97
C LEU A 88 -5.53 -4.64 -0.05
N ARG A 89 -5.86 -4.54 1.25
CA ARG A 89 -5.79 -5.67 2.18
C ARG A 89 -6.62 -6.85 1.70
N LYS A 90 -7.88 -6.60 1.34
CA LYS A 90 -8.77 -7.63 0.81
C LYS A 90 -8.18 -8.30 -0.44
N THR A 91 -7.56 -7.53 -1.34
CA THR A 91 -6.89 -8.09 -2.53
C THR A 91 -5.74 -9.03 -2.16
N ILE A 92 -4.94 -8.67 -1.15
CA ILE A 92 -3.88 -9.53 -0.63
C ILE A 92 -4.47 -10.84 -0.07
N GLU A 93 -5.48 -10.73 0.79
CA GLU A 93 -6.12 -11.88 1.43
C GLU A 93 -6.79 -12.82 0.41
N ASP A 94 -7.59 -12.27 -0.50
CA ASP A 94 -8.30 -13.01 -1.56
C ASP A 94 -7.35 -13.71 -2.53
N SER A 95 -6.14 -13.17 -2.72
CA SER A 95 -5.12 -13.77 -3.59
C SER A 95 -4.40 -14.98 -2.98
N GLU A 96 -4.56 -15.20 -1.67
CA GLU A 96 -3.86 -16.21 -0.88
C GLU A 96 -2.31 -16.11 -0.93
N ILE A 97 -1.76 -14.99 -1.41
CA ILE A 97 -0.31 -14.81 -1.63
C ILE A 97 0.54 -14.99 -0.37
N LEU A 98 -0.05 -14.79 0.82
CA LEU A 98 0.62 -14.98 2.12
C LEU A 98 0.91 -16.46 2.43
N LYS A 99 0.24 -17.39 1.74
CA LYS A 99 0.43 -18.84 1.89
C LYS A 99 1.50 -19.41 0.95
N GLU A 100 2.00 -18.59 0.03
CA GLU A 100 2.99 -18.97 -0.97
C GLU A 100 4.43 -18.84 -0.45
N ASP A 101 5.37 -19.43 -1.19
CA ASP A 101 6.79 -19.43 -0.86
C ASP A 101 7.63 -19.39 -2.15
N ASP A 102 8.67 -18.56 -2.15
CA ASP A 102 9.49 -18.29 -3.34
C ASP A 102 10.74 -19.16 -3.46
N ASN A 103 10.94 -20.17 -2.59
CA ASN A 103 12.17 -20.99 -2.57
C ASN A 103 12.44 -21.71 -3.91
N HIS A 104 11.40 -21.95 -4.70
CA HIS A 104 11.51 -22.63 -6.00
C HIS A 104 11.28 -21.67 -7.19
N TRP A 105 11.12 -20.37 -6.94
CA TRP A 105 10.90 -19.42 -8.02
C TRP A 105 12.21 -19.10 -8.75
N PRO A 106 12.17 -18.71 -10.04
CA PRO A 106 13.36 -18.34 -10.77
C PRO A 106 14.11 -17.19 -10.07
N ALA A 107 15.39 -17.38 -9.79
CA ALA A 107 16.21 -16.35 -9.17
C ALA A 107 16.38 -15.14 -10.12
N PRO A 108 16.52 -13.90 -9.59
CA PRO A 108 16.75 -12.71 -10.39
C PRO A 108 17.95 -12.83 -11.34
N ASP A 109 17.81 -12.28 -12.55
CA ASP A 109 18.83 -12.37 -13.59
C ASP A 109 19.09 -11.01 -14.29
N ARG A 110 19.70 -11.05 -15.48
CA ARG A 110 19.97 -9.85 -16.29
C ARG A 110 18.72 -9.24 -16.92
N VAL A 111 17.67 -10.04 -17.14
CA VAL A 111 16.38 -9.59 -17.69
C VAL A 111 15.64 -8.76 -16.66
N GLY A 112 15.72 -9.14 -15.38
CA GLY A 112 15.29 -8.28 -14.29
C GLY A 112 15.06 -8.98 -12.96
N ARG A 113 14.48 -8.20 -12.04
CA ARG A 113 14.12 -8.60 -10.69
C ARG A 113 12.73 -8.06 -10.36
N GLN A 114 11.94 -8.88 -9.68
CA GLN A 114 10.71 -8.49 -9.00
C GLN A 114 10.84 -8.78 -7.51
N GLU A 115 10.31 -7.90 -6.67
CA GLU A 115 10.22 -8.07 -5.23
C GLU A 115 8.80 -7.71 -4.79
N LEU A 116 8.24 -8.52 -3.90
CA LEU A 116 6.98 -8.25 -3.23
C LEU A 116 7.17 -8.48 -1.74
N GLU A 117 6.85 -7.47 -0.94
CA GLU A 117 6.92 -7.54 0.51
C GLU A 117 5.57 -7.12 1.08
N VAL A 118 5.01 -7.96 1.95
CA VAL A 118 3.69 -7.74 2.52
C VAL A 118 3.70 -8.08 4.00
N VAL A 119 3.26 -7.14 4.84
CA VAL A 119 2.87 -7.39 6.24
C VAL A 119 1.36 -7.27 6.31
N CYS A 120 0.69 -8.28 6.85
CA CYS A 120 -0.76 -8.27 7.07
C CYS A 120 -1.07 -8.91 8.43
N GLY A 121 -1.33 -8.07 9.42
CA GLY A 121 -1.53 -8.51 10.80
C GLY A 121 -0.26 -9.13 11.37
N LYS A 122 -0.27 -10.45 11.57
CA LYS A 122 0.89 -11.22 12.11
C LYS A 122 1.70 -11.93 11.03
N GLU A 123 1.21 -11.93 9.80
CA GLU A 123 1.85 -12.60 8.67
C GLU A 123 2.78 -11.61 7.96
N HIS A 124 3.97 -12.09 7.57
CA HIS A 124 4.96 -11.33 6.82
C HIS A 124 5.59 -12.22 5.76
N ILE A 125 5.50 -11.78 4.50
CA ILE A 125 6.21 -12.39 3.37
C ILE A 125 7.17 -11.38 2.73
N SER A 126 8.22 -11.89 2.10
CA SER A 126 9.15 -11.12 1.29
C SER A 126 9.67 -12.00 0.17
N PHE A 127 9.06 -11.88 -1.01
CA PHE A 127 9.44 -12.66 -2.19
C PHE A 127 10.43 -11.90 -3.08
N THR A 128 11.30 -12.65 -3.75
CA THR A 128 12.20 -12.16 -4.77
C THR A 128 12.28 -13.16 -5.93
N THR A 129 12.00 -12.70 -7.15
CA THR A 129 12.04 -13.54 -8.35
C THR A 129 12.60 -12.79 -9.55
N SER A 130 12.89 -13.50 -10.64
CA SER A 130 13.19 -12.91 -11.94
C SER A 130 11.98 -12.15 -12.49
N LYS A 131 12.22 -11.35 -13.53
CA LYS A 131 11.13 -10.66 -14.23
C LYS A 131 10.29 -11.65 -15.03
N ILE A 132 9.04 -11.83 -14.63
CA ILE A 132 8.02 -12.62 -15.32
C ILE A 132 7.46 -11.77 -16.47
N GLY A 133 7.63 -12.23 -17.72
CA GLY A 133 7.15 -11.54 -18.91
C GLY A 133 5.76 -12.01 -19.36
N SER A 134 5.45 -13.28 -19.13
CA SER A 134 4.22 -13.92 -19.58
C SER A 134 3.82 -15.12 -18.73
N LEU A 135 2.60 -15.61 -18.92
CA LEU A 135 2.14 -16.86 -18.33
C LEU A 135 3.01 -18.06 -18.74
N SER A 136 3.59 -18.04 -19.94
CA SER A 136 4.48 -19.10 -20.41
C SER A 136 5.72 -19.26 -19.53
N ASP A 137 6.24 -18.16 -18.96
CA ASP A 137 7.40 -18.20 -18.06
C ASP A 137 7.04 -18.90 -16.75
N VAL A 138 5.81 -18.69 -16.25
CA VAL A 138 5.28 -19.34 -15.04
C VAL A 138 4.98 -20.83 -15.29
N MET A 139 4.45 -21.17 -16.46
CA MET A 139 4.19 -22.58 -16.79
C MET A 139 5.47 -23.40 -16.99
N ALA A 140 6.60 -22.73 -17.22
CA ALA A 140 7.90 -23.36 -17.45
C ALA A 140 8.79 -23.42 -16.19
N SER A 141 8.37 -22.81 -15.08
CA SER A 141 9.10 -22.78 -13.80
C SER A 141 8.84 -24.01 -12.95
#